data_AF-A0A8J5NLD7-F1
#
_entry.id   AF-A0A8J5NLD7-F1
#
_cell.length_a   1.000
_cell.length_b   1.000
_cell.length_c   1.000
_cell.angle_alpha   90.00
_cell.angle_beta   90.00
_cell.angle_gamma   90.00
#
_symmetry.space_group_name_H-M   'P 1'
#
loop_
_entity.id
_entity.type
_entity.pdbx_description
1 polymer ?
#
loop_
_entity_poly.entity_id
_entity_poly.type
_entity_poly.pdbx_seq_one_letter_code
_entity_poly.pdbx_strand_id
1 'polypeptide(L)'
;MQYSRAKCIIVYDSLRHIFGKPENAAIRKSKAIKAVVQRHRLTVSYYSEKELVQILQHLLKQGIFESKDTARSIYPELFLLPAVQKQTEQVPKPYSVPDRNLSIMEEQSVWWRQIFHTGEYSDIDLVSTSKRYEVHRVIVCPWSPVIKKSCEFNAGKASFDFGGADPQAVDCIVQFFYLWDYNLRSLMPECILDQDGPQEDETDASLGADDATTPEAPLLILHAKVFTLAHIYDIPRLRNLSVKKFQAVAQLQWRSTCLLDAAREAYTATPSGVLEMRKAIVQTFYEHRQLLDKDEVKDFLREMHELAFDILMYINNPPSSLGFTKSKSPAGF
;
A
#
# COMPACT_ATOMS: atom_id res chain seq x y z
N MET A 1 29.46 -2.09 -9.00
CA MET A 1 28.62 -1.29 -8.09
C MET A 1 28.25 -2.17 -6.92
N GLN A 2 28.76 -1.84 -5.73
CA GLN A 2 28.41 -2.52 -4.48
C GLN A 2 27.20 -1.79 -3.91
N TYR A 3 26.04 -2.43 -3.88
CA TYR A 3 24.84 -1.85 -3.27
C TYR A 3 24.92 -1.99 -1.76
N SER A 4 24.43 -1.00 -1.02
CA SER A 4 24.36 -1.07 0.44
C SER A 4 23.53 -2.28 0.88
N ARG A 5 24.02 -3.01 1.89
CA ARG A 5 23.38 -4.18 2.48
C ARG A 5 21.93 -3.92 2.88
N ALA A 6 21.63 -2.72 3.39
CA ALA A 6 20.28 -2.29 3.74
C ALA A 6 19.33 -2.22 2.53
N LYS A 7 19.80 -1.70 1.40
CA LYS A 7 19.01 -1.64 0.15
C LYS A 7 18.65 -3.04 -0.34
N CYS A 8 19.60 -3.96 -0.27
CA CYS A 8 19.40 -5.36 -0.63
C CYS A 8 18.39 -6.05 0.29
N ILE A 9 18.42 -5.79 1.60
CA ILE A 9 17.46 -6.32 2.58
C ILE A 9 16.05 -5.81 2.29
N ILE A 10 15.87 -4.51 2.07
CA ILE A 10 14.54 -3.91 1.79
C ILE A 10 13.92 -4.52 0.54
N VAL A 11 14.70 -4.62 -0.55
CA VAL A 11 14.21 -5.19 -1.81
C VAL A 11 13.95 -6.69 -1.67
N TYR A 12 14.81 -7.42 -0.94
CA TYR A 12 14.60 -8.84 -0.67
C TYR A 12 13.33 -9.07 0.16
N ASP A 13 13.17 -8.40 1.30
CA ASP A 13 12.00 -8.56 2.18
C ASP A 13 10.69 -8.20 1.47
N SER A 14 10.71 -7.10 0.70
CA SER A 14 9.56 -6.66 -0.09
C SER A 14 9.16 -7.66 -1.17
N LEU A 15 10.10 -8.46 -1.70
CA LEU A 15 9.88 -9.31 -2.87
C LEU A 15 10.06 -10.83 -2.62
N ARG A 16 10.49 -11.25 -1.42
CA ARG A 16 10.75 -12.66 -1.06
C ARG A 16 9.54 -13.55 -1.21
N HIS A 17 8.34 -13.01 -0.97
CA HIS A 17 7.08 -13.73 -1.13
C HIS A 17 6.72 -14.01 -2.61
N ILE A 18 7.33 -13.28 -3.55
CA ILE A 18 7.15 -13.45 -5.00
C ILE A 18 8.24 -14.38 -5.54
N PHE A 19 9.50 -14.03 -5.30
CA PHE A 19 10.65 -14.77 -5.85
C PHE A 19 10.95 -16.08 -5.10
N GLY A 20 10.45 -16.25 -3.87
CA GLY A 20 10.64 -17.46 -3.08
C GLY A 20 9.68 -18.60 -3.42
N LYS A 21 8.66 -18.38 -4.26
CA LYS A 21 7.74 -19.45 -4.68
C LYS A 21 8.38 -20.32 -5.77
N PRO A 22 8.27 -21.66 -5.69
CA PRO A 22 8.84 -22.57 -6.69
C PRO A 22 8.20 -22.37 -8.08
N GLU A 23 6.91 -22.07 -8.16
CA GLU A 23 6.16 -21.72 -9.38
C GLU A 23 6.77 -20.52 -10.13
N ASN A 24 7.42 -19.62 -9.38
CA ASN A 24 8.07 -18.41 -9.89
C ASN A 24 9.55 -18.64 -10.22
N ALA A 25 9.99 -19.89 -10.41
CA ALA A 25 11.38 -20.17 -10.77
C ALA A 25 11.83 -19.46 -12.06
N ALA A 26 10.92 -19.30 -13.03
CA ALA A 26 11.19 -18.67 -14.31
C ALA A 26 11.57 -17.18 -14.18
N ILE A 27 11.03 -16.46 -13.18
CA ILE A 27 11.30 -15.03 -12.97
C ILE A 27 12.63 -14.75 -12.25
N ARG A 28 13.30 -15.80 -11.72
CA ARG A 28 14.63 -15.72 -11.09
C ARG A 28 15.78 -15.61 -12.10
N LYS A 29 15.52 -15.79 -13.40
CA LYS A 29 16.55 -15.72 -14.44
C LYS A 29 17.05 -14.28 -14.59
N SER A 30 18.36 -14.09 -14.39
CA SER A 30 19.03 -12.77 -14.45
C SER A 30 18.83 -12.03 -15.79
N LYS A 31 18.73 -12.78 -16.91
CA LYS A 31 18.42 -12.21 -18.23
C LYS A 31 16.93 -11.89 -18.32
N ALA A 32 16.63 -10.59 -18.45
CA ALA A 32 15.31 -9.98 -18.57
C ALA A 32 14.55 -9.63 -17.27
N ILE A 33 15.24 -9.42 -16.14
CA ILE A 33 14.61 -8.90 -14.91
C ILE A 33 13.84 -7.60 -15.15
N LYS A 34 14.26 -6.76 -16.10
CA LYS A 34 13.54 -5.53 -16.47
C LYS A 34 12.16 -5.85 -17.04
N ALA A 35 12.07 -6.86 -17.91
CA ALA A 35 10.80 -7.34 -18.43
C ALA A 35 9.95 -7.98 -17.33
N VAL A 36 10.56 -8.67 -16.36
CA VAL A 36 9.85 -9.24 -15.19
C VAL A 36 9.31 -8.15 -14.27
N VAL A 37 10.13 -7.14 -13.94
CA VAL A 37 9.72 -5.98 -13.11
C VAL A 37 8.57 -5.23 -13.77
N GLN A 38 8.61 -5.05 -15.09
CA GLN A 38 7.54 -4.42 -15.86
C GLN A 38 6.30 -5.31 -15.99
N ARG A 39 6.46 -6.60 -16.32
CA ARG A 39 5.36 -7.57 -16.51
C ARG A 39 4.62 -7.88 -15.21
N HIS A 40 5.35 -7.97 -14.10
CA HIS A 40 4.80 -8.27 -12.77
C HIS A 40 4.63 -7.03 -11.89
N ARG A 41 4.84 -5.83 -12.45
CA ARG A 41 4.67 -4.52 -11.78
C ARG A 41 5.29 -4.48 -10.37
N LEU A 42 6.51 -4.96 -10.26
CA LEU A 42 7.21 -5.02 -8.99
C LEU A 42 7.61 -3.60 -8.58
N THR A 43 7.07 -3.11 -7.46
CA THR A 43 7.39 -1.79 -6.92
C THR A 43 7.84 -1.91 -5.48
N VAL A 44 8.98 -1.30 -5.16
CA VAL A 44 9.47 -1.11 -3.79
C VAL A 44 9.61 0.39 -3.60
N SER A 45 8.98 0.94 -2.55
CA SER A 45 8.98 2.37 -2.25
C SER A 45 10.42 2.94 -2.21
N TYR A 46 10.59 4.19 -2.67
CA TYR A 46 11.86 4.93 -2.69
C TYR A 46 12.91 4.48 -3.72
N TYR A 47 12.62 3.50 -4.58
CA TYR A 47 13.52 3.09 -5.65
C TYR A 47 12.93 3.37 -7.03
N SER A 48 13.73 3.97 -7.92
CA SER A 48 13.38 4.03 -9.34
C SER A 48 13.41 2.64 -9.98
N GLU A 49 12.69 2.43 -11.09
CA GLU A 49 12.70 1.16 -11.83
C GLU A 49 14.13 0.70 -12.15
N LYS A 50 15.02 1.65 -12.51
CA LYS A 50 16.43 1.38 -12.82
C LYS A 50 17.19 0.87 -11.60
N GLU A 51 17.00 1.47 -10.43
CA GLU A 51 17.65 1.05 -9.18
C GLU A 51 17.11 -0.30 -8.70
N LEU A 52 15.80 -0.51 -8.80
CA LEU A 52 15.16 -1.77 -8.42
C LEU A 52 15.66 -2.93 -9.27
N VAL A 53 15.72 -2.76 -10.60
CA VAL A 53 16.26 -3.74 -11.55
C VAL A 53 17.70 -4.09 -11.19
N GLN A 54 18.52 -3.10 -10.84
CA GLN A 54 19.92 -3.30 -10.50
C GLN A 54 20.11 -4.05 -9.16
N ILE A 55 19.33 -3.73 -8.13
CA ILE A 55 19.38 -4.42 -6.83
C ILE A 55 18.88 -5.86 -6.98
N LEU A 56 17.80 -6.08 -7.74
CA LEU A 56 17.30 -7.42 -8.04
C LEU A 56 18.32 -8.28 -8.78
N GLN A 57 19.04 -7.73 -9.76
CA GLN A 57 20.14 -8.46 -10.42
C GLN A 57 21.24 -8.86 -9.45
N HIS A 58 21.55 -8.00 -8.47
CA HIS A 58 22.54 -8.31 -7.46
C HIS A 58 22.06 -9.43 -6.52
N LEU A 59 20.83 -9.34 -6.01
CA LEU A 59 20.24 -10.36 -5.13
C LEU A 59 20.09 -11.72 -5.83
N LEU A 60 19.66 -11.74 -7.08
CA LEU A 60 19.52 -12.98 -7.87
C LEU A 60 20.88 -13.65 -8.13
N LYS A 61 21.95 -12.87 -8.30
CA LYS A 61 23.32 -13.43 -8.40
C LYS A 61 23.80 -14.10 -7.10
N GLN A 62 23.23 -13.73 -5.96
CA GLN A 62 23.57 -14.30 -4.66
C GLN A 62 22.72 -15.54 -4.30
N GLY A 63 21.85 -16.01 -5.21
CA GLY A 63 21.02 -17.20 -4.99
C GLY A 63 20.03 -17.06 -3.82
N ILE A 64 19.77 -15.84 -3.35
CA ILE A 64 19.08 -15.65 -2.07
C ILE A 64 17.58 -16.02 -2.10
N PHE A 65 17.01 -16.06 -3.30
CA PHE A 65 15.62 -16.47 -3.52
C PHE A 65 15.49 -17.97 -3.82
N GLU A 66 16.58 -18.73 -3.79
CA GLU A 66 16.61 -20.17 -4.08
C GLU A 66 16.30 -21.01 -2.84
N SER A 67 16.78 -20.59 -1.67
CA SER A 67 16.53 -21.25 -0.39
C SER A 67 16.41 -20.25 0.76
N LYS A 68 15.46 -20.54 1.68
CA LYS A 68 15.32 -19.79 2.94
C LYS A 68 16.60 -19.88 3.79
N ASP A 69 17.37 -20.96 3.68
CA ASP A 69 18.61 -21.14 4.44
C ASP A 69 19.76 -20.30 3.87
N THR A 70 19.82 -20.13 2.54
CA THR A 70 20.73 -19.17 1.90
C THR A 70 20.40 -17.75 2.32
N ALA A 71 19.11 -17.41 2.38
CA ALA A 71 18.67 -16.11 2.89
C ALA A 71 18.98 -15.88 4.36
N ARG A 72 18.85 -16.91 5.21
CA ARG A 72 19.25 -16.86 6.62
C ARG A 72 20.75 -16.71 6.81
N SER A 73 21.55 -17.35 5.96
CA SER A 73 23.01 -17.21 5.99
C SER A 73 23.45 -15.81 5.57
N ILE A 74 22.82 -15.25 4.53
CA ILE A 74 23.20 -13.94 3.97
C ILE A 74 22.60 -12.78 4.78
N TYR A 75 21.36 -12.90 5.26
CA TYR A 75 20.61 -11.90 6.04
C TYR A 75 19.95 -12.53 7.28
N PRO A 76 20.73 -12.99 8.29
CA PRO A 76 20.20 -13.60 9.50
C PRO A 76 19.21 -12.69 10.26
N GLU A 77 19.40 -11.37 10.15
CA GLU A 77 18.56 -10.31 10.72
C GLU A 77 17.07 -10.40 10.33
N LEU A 78 16.73 -11.02 9.21
CA LEU A 78 15.33 -11.18 8.76
C LEU A 78 14.58 -12.35 9.41
N PHE A 79 15.27 -13.18 10.20
CA PHE A 79 14.75 -14.46 10.69
C PHE A 79 14.90 -14.66 12.21
N LEU A 80 15.35 -13.66 12.95
CA LEU A 80 15.42 -13.72 14.41
C LEU A 80 14.01 -13.51 15.01
N LEU A 81 13.44 -14.57 15.59
CA LEU A 81 12.29 -14.48 16.50
C LEU A 81 12.79 -14.09 17.90
N PRO A 82 12.03 -13.29 18.69
CA PRO A 82 12.43 -12.96 20.04
C PRO A 82 12.32 -14.18 20.96
N ALA A 83 13.45 -14.64 21.49
CA ALA A 83 13.47 -15.66 22.52
C ALA A 83 12.98 -15.09 23.86
N VAL A 84 12.05 -15.80 24.48
CA VAL A 84 11.53 -15.58 25.85
C VAL A 84 12.70 -15.50 26.84
N GLN A 85 12.85 -14.36 27.50
CA GLN A 85 13.89 -14.15 28.52
C GLN A 85 13.42 -14.70 29.87
N LYS A 86 13.98 -15.84 30.29
CA LYS A 86 14.12 -16.15 31.72
C LYS A 86 15.29 -15.33 32.26
N GLN A 87 15.02 -14.58 33.33
CA GLN A 87 16.01 -13.81 34.08
C GLN A 87 17.02 -14.76 34.75
N THR A 88 18.31 -14.48 34.53
CA THR A 88 19.35 -14.77 35.53
C THR A 88 20.39 -13.67 35.46
N GLU A 89 20.63 -13.03 36.60
CA GLU A 89 21.63 -11.98 36.82
C GLU A 89 23.05 -12.46 36.47
N GLN A 90 23.74 -11.79 35.54
CA GLN A 90 25.20 -11.80 35.46
C GLN A 90 25.76 -10.44 34.98
N VAL A 91 26.70 -9.93 35.80
CA VAL A 91 27.72 -8.87 35.64
C VAL A 91 27.90 -8.27 34.22
N PRO A 92 27.96 -6.93 34.08
CA PRO A 92 28.01 -6.28 32.76
C PRO A 92 29.37 -6.51 32.07
N LYS A 93 29.35 -7.27 30.97
CA LYS A 93 30.41 -7.24 29.95
C LYS A 93 30.32 -5.93 29.16
N PRO A 94 31.45 -5.36 28.70
CA PRO A 94 31.43 -4.16 27.89
C PRO A 94 30.57 -4.38 26.65
N TYR A 95 29.62 -3.47 26.41
CA TYR A 95 28.77 -3.48 25.24
C TYR A 95 29.61 -3.60 23.97
N SER A 96 29.54 -4.76 23.30
CA SER A 96 29.93 -4.88 21.91
C SER A 96 28.89 -4.14 21.08
N VAL A 97 29.26 -2.94 20.61
CA VAL A 97 28.47 -2.13 19.68
C VAL A 97 28.21 -3.00 18.43
N PRO A 98 26.96 -3.35 18.12
CA PRO A 98 26.66 -4.03 16.88
C PRO A 98 26.95 -3.07 15.74
N ASP A 99 27.76 -3.50 14.79
CA ASP A 99 28.13 -2.76 13.59
C ASP A 99 26.88 -2.57 12.69
N ARG A 100 26.06 -1.58 13.00
CA ARG A 100 24.84 -1.22 12.24
C ARG A 100 25.11 0.04 11.43
N ASN A 101 25.59 -0.13 10.20
CA ASN A 101 25.50 0.93 9.19
C ASN A 101 24.09 0.94 8.57
N LEU A 102 23.04 1.06 9.39
CA LEU A 102 21.71 1.46 8.91
C LEU A 102 21.69 2.99 8.81
N SER A 103 21.05 3.52 7.79
CA SER A 103 20.82 4.97 7.77
C SER A 103 19.96 5.34 8.98
N ILE A 104 20.22 6.49 9.62
CA ILE A 104 19.40 7.02 10.73
C ILE A 104 17.90 6.96 10.40
N MET A 105 17.53 7.18 9.13
CA MET A 105 16.13 7.10 8.67
C MET A 105 15.56 5.66 8.67
N GLU A 106 16.39 4.67 8.37
CA GLU A 106 15.99 3.25 8.37
C GLU A 106 15.84 2.74 9.80
N GLU A 107 16.76 3.10 10.69
CA GLU A 107 16.67 2.77 12.13
C GLU A 107 15.41 3.36 12.75
N GLN A 108 15.12 4.63 12.45
CA GLN A 108 13.86 5.24 12.83
C GLN A 108 12.69 4.41 12.30
N SER A 109 12.63 4.13 11.00
CA SER A 109 11.50 3.41 10.39
C SER A 109 11.22 2.02 11.02
N VAL A 110 12.26 1.32 11.47
CA VAL A 110 12.12 0.06 12.22
C VAL A 110 11.53 0.33 13.60
N TRP A 111 12.05 1.33 14.31
CA TRP A 111 11.55 1.70 15.63
C TRP A 111 10.09 2.15 15.59
N TRP A 112 9.69 2.99 14.63
CA TRP A 112 8.29 3.42 14.42
C TRP A 112 7.35 2.23 14.20
N ARG A 113 7.77 1.23 13.42
CA ARG A 113 7.01 -0.02 13.27
C ARG A 113 6.89 -0.77 14.59
N GLN A 114 7.97 -0.91 15.33
CA GLN A 114 7.95 -1.65 16.59
C GLN A 114 6.97 -1.03 17.58
N ILE A 115 7.06 0.27 17.84
CA ILE A 115 6.16 0.97 18.78
C ILE A 115 4.71 1.00 18.30
N PHE A 116 4.46 0.95 16.99
CA PHE A 116 3.11 0.81 16.44
C PHE A 116 2.49 -0.55 16.77
N HIS A 117 3.28 -1.63 16.72
CA HIS A 117 2.79 -2.98 17.01
C HIS A 117 2.69 -3.26 18.51
N THR A 118 3.62 -2.74 19.31
CA THR A 118 3.67 -3.01 20.75
C THR A 118 2.79 -2.08 21.58
N GLY A 119 2.52 -0.85 21.10
CA GLY A 119 1.83 0.17 21.89
C GLY A 119 2.62 0.68 23.10
N GLU A 120 3.90 0.32 23.20
CA GLU A 120 4.77 0.69 24.33
C GLU A 120 4.94 2.21 24.38
N TYR A 121 4.73 2.82 25.55
CA TYR A 121 4.69 4.27 25.79
C TYR A 121 3.44 4.99 25.24
N SER A 122 2.39 4.25 24.86
CA SER A 122 1.14 4.87 24.39
C SER A 122 0.49 5.76 25.45
N ASP A 123 0.07 6.94 25.03
CA ASP A 123 -0.56 7.99 25.83
C ASP A 123 -1.89 8.48 25.23
N ILE A 124 -2.32 7.88 24.12
CA ILE A 124 -3.65 8.05 23.53
C ILE A 124 -4.16 6.75 22.91
N ASP A 125 -5.45 6.48 23.10
CA ASP A 125 -6.16 5.39 22.45
C ASP A 125 -7.04 5.92 21.31
N LEU A 126 -6.78 5.49 20.09
CA LEU A 126 -7.71 5.69 18.98
C LEU A 126 -8.67 4.51 18.90
N VAL A 127 -9.96 4.78 18.76
CA VAL A 127 -11.01 3.75 18.80
C VAL A 127 -11.76 3.77 17.47
N SER A 128 -11.78 2.64 16.78
CA SER A 128 -12.71 2.35 15.70
C SER A 128 -13.81 1.42 16.22
N THR A 129 -14.86 1.19 15.42
CA THR A 129 -15.95 0.28 15.81
C THR A 129 -15.50 -1.17 16.02
N SER A 130 -14.37 -1.59 15.43
CA SER A 130 -13.87 -2.97 15.53
C SER A 130 -12.55 -3.12 16.30
N LYS A 131 -11.78 -2.04 16.47
CA LYS A 131 -10.41 -2.13 16.98
C LYS A 131 -10.02 -0.90 17.78
N ARG A 132 -9.29 -1.14 18.87
CA ARG A 132 -8.62 -0.12 19.66
C ARG A 132 -7.14 -0.08 19.29
N TYR A 133 -6.58 1.11 19.14
CA TYR A 133 -5.19 1.35 18.79
C TYR A 133 -4.51 2.13 19.92
N GLU A 134 -3.55 1.49 20.56
CA GLU A 134 -2.68 2.12 21.56
C GLU A 134 -1.57 2.89 20.85
N VAL A 135 -1.65 4.22 20.85
CA VAL A 135 -0.79 5.07 20.02
C VAL A 135 -0.20 6.25 20.81
N HIS A 136 0.59 7.07 20.13
CA HIS A 136 1.37 8.14 20.75
C HIS A 136 0.93 9.52 20.27
N ARG A 137 0.66 10.44 21.20
CA ARG A 137 0.30 11.83 20.94
C ARG A 137 1.37 12.55 20.15
N VAL A 138 2.64 12.35 20.50
CA VAL A 138 3.78 12.95 19.79
C VAL A 138 3.85 12.52 18.33
N ILE A 139 3.27 11.36 18.01
CA ILE A 139 3.20 10.82 16.66
C ILE A 139 1.96 11.33 15.96
N VAL A 140 0.78 11.26 16.56
CA VAL A 140 -0.51 11.49 15.89
C VAL A 140 -0.86 12.98 15.81
N CYS A 141 -0.71 13.73 16.90
CA CYS A 141 -1.15 15.13 17.00
C CYS A 141 -0.51 16.08 15.97
N PRO A 142 0.77 15.91 15.55
CA PRO A 142 1.34 16.73 14.48
C PRO A 142 0.65 16.58 13.12
N TRP A 143 -0.04 15.47 12.87
CA TRP A 143 -0.69 15.18 11.59
C TRP A 143 -2.17 15.50 11.54
N SER A 144 -2.82 15.64 12.70
CA SER A 144 -4.23 15.94 12.81
C SER A 144 -4.48 16.97 13.90
N PRO A 145 -4.72 18.25 13.53
CA PRO A 145 -5.16 19.28 14.45
C PRO A 145 -6.48 18.91 15.16
N VAL A 146 -7.35 18.14 14.50
CA VAL A 146 -8.62 17.66 15.06
C VAL A 146 -8.38 16.70 16.22
N ILE A 147 -7.53 15.68 16.03
CA ILE A 147 -7.18 14.74 17.11
C ILE A 147 -6.40 15.46 18.21
N LYS A 148 -5.49 16.38 17.84
CA LYS A 148 -4.74 17.19 18.80
C LYS A 148 -5.68 17.96 19.74
N LYS A 149 -6.71 18.61 19.20
CA LYS A 149 -7.68 19.38 20.00
C LYS A 149 -8.42 18.50 21.02
N SER A 150 -8.74 17.27 20.64
CA SER A 150 -9.34 16.29 21.56
C SER A 150 -8.41 15.88 22.72
N CYS A 151 -7.10 16.13 22.58
CA CYS A 151 -6.09 15.79 23.57
C CYS A 151 -5.78 16.92 24.58
N GLU A 152 -6.12 18.18 24.28
CA GLU A 152 -5.59 19.36 24.97
C GLU A 152 -5.90 19.41 26.49
N PHE A 153 -6.99 18.77 26.93
CA PHE A 153 -7.45 18.82 28.33
C PHE A 153 -7.27 17.52 29.11
N ASN A 154 -6.62 16.50 28.52
CA ASN A 154 -6.44 15.20 29.19
C ASN A 154 -5.10 15.12 29.93
N ALA A 155 -5.19 15.07 31.26
CA ALA A 155 -4.06 14.87 32.16
C ALA A 155 -3.57 13.41 32.25
N GLY A 156 -4.36 12.46 31.72
CA GLY A 156 -4.03 11.03 31.63
C GLY A 156 -4.02 10.51 30.18
N LYS A 157 -4.14 9.19 30.00
CA LYS A 157 -4.25 8.57 28.67
C LYS A 157 -5.52 9.08 27.98
N ALA A 158 -5.37 9.82 26.88
CA ALA A 158 -6.50 10.34 26.13
C ALA A 158 -7.18 9.23 25.31
N SER A 159 -8.42 9.46 24.88
CA SER A 159 -9.06 8.60 23.88
C SER A 159 -9.76 9.43 22.82
N PHE A 160 -9.66 8.98 21.57
CA PHE A 160 -10.33 9.59 20.42
C PHE A 160 -11.11 8.52 19.68
N ASP A 161 -12.42 8.73 19.56
CA ASP A 161 -13.33 7.80 18.88
C ASP A 161 -13.59 8.29 17.45
N PHE A 162 -13.38 7.40 16.47
CA PHE A 162 -13.70 7.63 15.07
C PHE A 162 -15.21 7.45 14.77
N GLY A 163 -16.01 7.09 15.77
CA GLY A 163 -17.44 6.89 15.68
C GLY A 163 -17.80 5.76 14.71
N GLY A 164 -18.84 5.97 13.91
CA GLY A 164 -19.28 5.02 12.88
C GLY A 164 -18.40 4.95 11.63
N ALA A 165 -17.18 5.50 11.64
CA ALA A 165 -16.28 5.46 10.50
C ALA A 165 -15.91 4.02 10.10
N ASP A 166 -15.63 3.83 8.81
CA ASP A 166 -15.23 2.54 8.27
C ASP A 166 -13.92 2.05 8.92
N PRO A 167 -13.91 0.85 9.55
CA PRO A 167 -12.75 0.38 10.29
C PRO A 167 -11.49 0.17 9.44
N GLN A 168 -11.65 -0.22 8.17
CA GLN A 168 -10.51 -0.41 7.27
C GLN A 168 -9.89 0.94 6.90
N ALA A 169 -10.72 1.95 6.68
CA ALA A 169 -10.24 3.31 6.44
C ALA A 169 -9.56 3.91 7.68
N VAL A 170 -10.09 3.64 8.89
CA VAL A 170 -9.44 4.03 10.15
C VAL A 170 -8.08 3.34 10.30
N ASP A 171 -7.98 2.04 10.06
CA ASP A 171 -6.71 1.33 10.15
C ASP A 171 -5.65 1.92 9.20
N CYS A 172 -6.07 2.31 7.98
CA CYS A 172 -5.22 3.01 7.02
C CYS A 172 -4.72 4.37 7.55
N ILE A 173 -5.56 5.14 8.25
CA ILE A 173 -5.15 6.39 8.91
C ILE A 173 -4.10 6.10 9.99
N VAL A 174 -4.34 5.09 10.84
CA VAL A 174 -3.43 4.78 11.94
C VAL A 174 -2.08 4.29 11.42
N GLN A 175 -2.07 3.41 10.41
CA GLN A 175 -0.83 2.99 9.73
C GLN A 175 -0.06 4.19 9.17
N PHE A 176 -0.76 5.14 8.55
CA PHE A 176 -0.14 6.33 7.97
C PHE A 176 0.61 7.18 9.00
N PHE A 177 0.11 7.33 10.24
CA PHE A 177 0.80 8.14 11.25
C PHE A 177 2.21 7.63 11.58
N TYR A 178 2.43 6.32 11.50
CA TYR A 178 3.72 5.70 11.84
C TYR A 178 4.59 5.41 10.62
N LEU A 179 3.96 4.98 9.52
CA LEU A 179 4.67 4.47 8.35
C LEU A 179 4.76 5.48 7.22
N TRP A 180 4.02 6.59 7.33
CA TRP A 180 3.77 7.58 6.27
C TRP A 180 3.22 6.98 4.98
N ASP A 181 2.71 5.76 5.11
CA ASP A 181 2.07 4.99 4.08
C ASP A 181 1.04 4.05 4.73
N TYR A 182 0.17 3.44 3.93
CA TYR A 182 -0.73 2.41 4.41
C TYR A 182 -0.84 1.28 3.39
N ASN A 183 -0.86 0.05 3.89
CA ASN A 183 -0.88 -1.15 3.08
C ASN A 183 -2.21 -1.89 3.26
N LEU A 184 -2.84 -2.13 2.12
CA LEU A 184 -4.13 -2.83 2.02
C LEU A 184 -4.00 -4.33 2.35
N ARG A 185 -2.79 -4.89 2.18
CA ARG A 185 -2.51 -6.30 2.47
C ARG A 185 -2.54 -6.64 3.96
N SER A 186 -2.35 -5.65 4.85
CA SER A 186 -2.45 -5.87 6.29
C SER A 186 -3.90 -6.03 6.78
N LEU A 187 -4.88 -5.80 5.89
CA LEU A 187 -6.32 -5.79 6.19
C LEU A 187 -7.05 -7.02 5.66
N MET A 188 -6.39 -7.86 4.87
CA MET A 188 -6.94 -9.13 4.44
C MET A 188 -6.52 -10.18 5.48
N PRO A 189 -7.46 -10.85 6.16
CA PRO A 189 -7.15 -12.12 6.77
C PRO A 189 -6.54 -13.00 5.68
N GLU A 190 -5.41 -13.65 5.97
CA GLU A 190 -5.01 -14.82 5.21
C GLU A 190 -6.20 -15.79 5.28
N CYS A 191 -7.02 -15.85 4.23
CA CYS A 191 -8.06 -16.86 4.12
C CYS A 191 -7.33 -18.21 4.21
N ILE A 192 -7.57 -18.88 5.32
CA ILE A 192 -7.09 -20.19 5.73
C ILE A 192 -7.03 -21.11 4.50
N LEU A 193 -5.82 -21.33 3.97
CA LEU A 193 -5.53 -22.47 3.10
C LEU A 193 -4.91 -23.56 3.97
N ASP A 194 -5.72 -24.08 4.89
CA ASP A 194 -5.52 -25.42 5.42
C ASP A 194 -6.25 -26.39 4.48
N GLN A 195 -5.52 -26.93 3.50
CA GLN A 195 -5.81 -28.26 2.95
C GLN A 195 -4.48 -28.99 2.78
N ASP A 196 -4.12 -29.74 3.83
CA ASP A 196 -3.20 -30.87 3.78
C ASP A 196 -3.74 -31.95 2.83
N GLY A 197 -2.88 -32.45 1.94
CA GLY A 197 -3.09 -33.72 1.24
C GLY A 197 -2.37 -33.82 -0.12
N PRO A 198 -1.42 -34.74 -0.31
CA PRO A 198 -0.79 -34.98 -1.61
C PRO A 198 -1.56 -36.05 -2.39
N GLN A 199 -1.95 -35.77 -3.65
CA GLN A 199 -2.16 -36.85 -4.61
C GLN A 199 -1.89 -36.39 -6.04
N GLU A 200 -0.88 -37.00 -6.63
CA GLU A 200 -0.55 -37.00 -8.05
C GLU A 200 -1.64 -37.75 -8.82
N ASP A 201 -2.05 -37.24 -9.98
CA ASP A 201 -2.05 -38.00 -11.24
C ASP A 201 -2.48 -37.11 -12.41
N GLU A 202 -1.75 -37.25 -13.52
CA GLU A 202 -1.99 -36.59 -14.80
C GLU A 202 -3.25 -37.13 -15.49
N THR A 203 -4.02 -36.25 -16.15
CA THR A 203 -4.63 -36.57 -17.47
C THR A 203 -5.14 -35.33 -18.20
N ASP A 204 -4.88 -35.34 -19.49
CA ASP A 204 -5.16 -34.35 -20.54
C ASP A 204 -6.66 -34.25 -20.87
N ALA A 205 -7.24 -33.04 -20.83
CA ALA A 205 -8.37 -32.62 -21.68
C ALA A 205 -8.73 -31.13 -21.45
N SER A 206 -8.72 -30.37 -22.54
CA SER A 206 -9.36 -29.05 -22.72
C SER A 206 -10.73 -28.94 -22.04
N LEU A 207 -10.96 -27.89 -21.23
CA LEU A 207 -12.23 -27.16 -21.03
C LEU A 207 -12.04 -25.98 -20.05
N GLY A 208 -12.59 -24.81 -20.40
CA GLY A 208 -13.02 -23.78 -19.44
C GLY A 208 -11.99 -22.72 -19.02
N ALA A 209 -11.98 -21.59 -19.72
CA ALA A 209 -11.49 -20.33 -19.18
C ALA A 209 -12.53 -19.75 -18.21
N ASP A 210 -12.68 -20.36 -17.04
CA ASP A 210 -13.58 -19.85 -15.99
C ASP A 210 -12.76 -19.24 -14.85
N ASP A 211 -12.82 -17.92 -14.82
CA ASP A 211 -13.06 -17.11 -13.64
C ASP A 211 -12.41 -17.59 -12.33
N ALA A 212 -11.10 -17.40 -12.23
CA ALA A 212 -10.48 -17.24 -10.92
C ALA A 212 -10.94 -15.89 -10.34
N THR A 213 -12.14 -15.87 -9.75
CA THR A 213 -12.63 -14.81 -8.87
C THR A 213 -11.61 -14.65 -7.74
N THR A 214 -10.61 -13.82 -8.00
CA THR A 214 -9.85 -13.15 -6.95
C THR A 214 -10.88 -12.23 -6.32
N PRO A 215 -11.16 -12.29 -5.01
CA PRO A 215 -12.10 -11.35 -4.42
C PRO A 215 -11.63 -9.95 -4.80
N GLU A 216 -12.39 -9.26 -5.66
CA GLU A 216 -12.09 -7.90 -6.07
C GLU A 216 -12.24 -7.05 -4.81
N ALA A 217 -11.14 -6.96 -4.06
CA ALA A 217 -11.13 -6.19 -2.84
C ALA A 217 -11.59 -4.77 -3.22
N PRO A 218 -12.53 -4.17 -2.48
CA PRO A 218 -13.13 -2.90 -2.84
C PRO A 218 -12.16 -1.74 -2.57
N LEU A 219 -11.02 -1.75 -3.26
CA LEU A 219 -9.86 -0.88 -3.00
C LEU A 219 -10.14 0.56 -3.41
N LEU A 220 -10.89 0.76 -4.50
CA LEU A 220 -11.27 2.11 -4.98
C LEU A 220 -12.12 2.84 -3.94
N ILE A 221 -13.20 2.21 -3.46
CA ILE A 221 -14.05 2.79 -2.42
C ILE A 221 -13.27 2.96 -1.11
N LEU A 222 -12.39 2.03 -0.74
CA LEU A 222 -11.57 2.20 0.46
C LEU A 222 -10.66 3.44 0.36
N HIS A 223 -10.00 3.69 -0.77
CA HIS A 223 -9.22 4.91 -0.95
C HIS A 223 -10.08 6.19 -0.93
N ALA A 224 -11.31 6.14 -1.43
CA ALA A 224 -12.27 7.22 -1.30
C ALA A 224 -12.67 7.46 0.16
N LYS A 225 -12.95 6.42 0.95
CA LYS A 225 -13.24 6.55 2.39
C LYS A 225 -12.04 7.09 3.17
N VAL A 226 -10.82 6.64 2.88
CA VAL A 226 -9.59 7.18 3.48
C VAL A 226 -9.43 8.66 3.13
N PHE A 227 -9.75 9.06 1.89
CA PHE A 227 -9.77 10.47 1.50
C PHE A 227 -10.78 11.29 2.31
N THR A 228 -12.02 10.81 2.44
CA THR A 228 -13.07 11.43 3.24
C THR A 228 -12.61 11.63 4.69
N LEU A 229 -12.13 10.57 5.35
CA LEU A 229 -11.68 10.67 6.74
C LEU A 229 -10.45 11.57 6.88
N ALA A 230 -9.50 11.52 5.95
CA ALA A 230 -8.36 12.44 5.93
C ALA A 230 -8.77 13.90 5.71
N HIS A 231 -9.91 14.15 5.07
CA HIS A 231 -10.50 15.49 5.01
C HIS A 231 -11.12 15.88 6.37
N ILE A 232 -11.96 15.02 6.95
CA ILE A 232 -12.64 15.26 8.23
C ILE A 232 -11.66 15.52 9.38
N TYR A 233 -10.60 14.71 9.48
CA TYR A 233 -9.60 14.81 10.54
C TYR A 233 -8.44 15.74 10.20
N ASP A 234 -8.54 16.48 9.10
CA ASP A 234 -7.55 17.44 8.62
C ASP A 234 -6.13 16.86 8.55
N ILE A 235 -5.95 15.88 7.67
CA ILE A 235 -4.69 15.18 7.42
C ILE A 235 -4.30 15.36 5.92
N PRO A 236 -3.80 16.55 5.49
CA PRO A 236 -3.61 16.86 4.07
C PRO A 236 -2.66 15.92 3.33
N ARG A 237 -1.61 15.42 4.00
CA ARG A 237 -0.66 14.48 3.39
C ARG A 237 -1.30 13.12 3.11
N LEU A 238 -2.17 12.63 3.99
CA LEU A 238 -2.92 11.40 3.77
C LEU A 238 -3.97 11.57 2.67
N ARG A 239 -4.62 12.74 2.60
CA ARG A 239 -5.55 13.09 1.52
C ARG A 239 -4.88 12.99 0.14
N ASN A 240 -3.68 13.56 0.00
CA ASN A 240 -2.91 13.46 -1.24
C ASN A 240 -2.46 12.02 -1.53
N LEU A 241 -2.06 11.27 -0.50
CA LEU A 241 -1.65 9.87 -0.64
C LEU A 241 -2.81 8.99 -1.12
N SER A 242 -4.02 9.16 -0.57
CA SER A 242 -5.19 8.39 -0.98
C SER A 242 -5.61 8.65 -2.42
N VAL A 243 -5.53 9.90 -2.90
CA VAL A 243 -5.76 10.20 -4.33
C VAL A 243 -4.72 9.51 -5.22
N LYS A 244 -3.43 9.55 -4.85
CA LYS A 244 -2.37 8.88 -5.62
C LYS A 244 -2.58 7.36 -5.68
N LYS A 245 -2.93 6.73 -4.56
CA LYS A 245 -3.21 5.29 -4.52
C LYS A 245 -4.50 4.94 -5.26
N PHE A 246 -5.55 5.75 -5.13
CA PHE A 246 -6.76 5.63 -5.92
C PHE A 246 -6.46 5.64 -7.42
N GLN A 247 -5.72 6.63 -7.91
CA GLN A 247 -5.34 6.73 -9.32
C GLN A 247 -4.57 5.48 -9.78
N ALA A 248 -3.62 5.00 -8.98
CA ALA A 248 -2.86 3.79 -9.31
C ALA A 248 -3.75 2.55 -9.41
N VAL A 249 -4.73 2.40 -8.51
CA VAL A 249 -5.69 1.30 -8.54
C VAL A 249 -6.72 1.45 -9.67
N ALA A 250 -7.17 2.67 -9.95
CA ALA A 250 -8.16 2.97 -10.99
C ALA A 250 -7.65 2.56 -12.38
N GLN A 251 -6.37 2.76 -12.67
CA GLN A 251 -5.74 2.27 -13.91
C GLN A 251 -5.87 0.74 -14.10
N LEU A 252 -6.08 -0.01 -13.01
CA LEU A 252 -6.16 -1.48 -13.02
C LEU A 252 -7.58 -2.00 -12.89
N GLN A 253 -8.41 -1.35 -12.07
CA GLN A 253 -9.73 -1.85 -11.65
C GLN A 253 -10.89 -0.93 -12.05
N TRP A 254 -10.71 -0.07 -13.07
CA TRP A 254 -11.77 0.84 -13.55
C TRP A 254 -13.06 0.15 -14.03
N ARG A 255 -13.01 -1.16 -14.35
CA ARG A 255 -14.20 -1.94 -14.76
C ARG A 255 -15.06 -2.41 -13.60
N SER A 256 -14.56 -2.36 -12.38
CA SER A 256 -15.27 -2.81 -11.18
C SER A 256 -16.39 -1.84 -10.80
N THR A 257 -17.47 -2.36 -10.22
CA THR A 257 -18.56 -1.56 -9.63
C THR A 257 -18.05 -0.64 -8.50
N CYS A 258 -16.90 -0.98 -7.90
CA CYS A 258 -16.25 -0.20 -6.86
C CYS A 258 -15.86 1.22 -7.31
N LEU A 259 -15.74 1.48 -8.63
CA LEU A 259 -15.54 2.84 -9.14
C LEU A 259 -16.78 3.72 -8.91
N LEU A 260 -17.98 3.17 -9.10
CA LEU A 260 -19.24 3.89 -8.87
C LEU A 260 -19.45 4.14 -7.37
N ASP A 261 -19.12 3.15 -6.53
CA ASP A 261 -19.20 3.33 -5.08
C ASP A 261 -18.20 4.38 -4.57
N ALA A 262 -16.98 4.37 -5.11
CA ALA A 262 -15.99 5.41 -4.80
C ALA A 262 -16.43 6.79 -5.26
N ALA A 263 -17.10 6.88 -6.41
CA ALA A 263 -17.71 8.12 -6.89
C ALA A 263 -18.82 8.59 -5.95
N ARG A 264 -19.72 7.69 -5.54
CA ARG A 264 -20.78 8.00 -4.60
C ARG A 264 -20.20 8.53 -3.29
N GLU A 265 -19.19 7.86 -2.73
CA GLU A 265 -18.47 8.31 -1.54
C GLU A 265 -17.87 9.71 -1.73
N ALA A 266 -17.11 9.94 -2.80
CA ALA A 266 -16.44 11.22 -3.03
C ALA A 266 -17.41 12.41 -3.21
N TYR A 267 -18.55 12.20 -3.86
CA TYR A 267 -19.51 13.27 -4.13
C TYR A 267 -20.50 13.52 -2.97
N THR A 268 -20.73 12.53 -2.11
CA THR A 268 -21.69 12.64 -0.99
C THR A 268 -21.04 12.92 0.35
N ALA A 269 -19.84 12.39 0.60
CA ALA A 269 -19.18 12.47 1.90
C ALA A 269 -18.22 13.67 2.03
N THR A 270 -17.99 14.43 0.94
CA THR A 270 -17.16 15.63 0.96
C THR A 270 -17.87 16.84 0.34
N PRO A 271 -17.65 18.07 0.87
CA PRO A 271 -18.22 19.28 0.28
C PRO A 271 -17.79 19.48 -1.18
N SER A 272 -18.60 20.18 -1.98
CA SER A 272 -18.36 20.41 -3.41
C SER A 272 -17.03 21.12 -3.73
N GLY A 273 -16.46 21.87 -2.77
CA GLY A 273 -15.14 22.50 -2.91
C GLY A 273 -13.95 21.52 -2.81
N VAL A 274 -14.17 20.27 -2.40
CA VAL A 274 -13.12 19.26 -2.24
C VAL A 274 -13.03 18.43 -3.53
N LEU A 275 -12.12 18.87 -4.41
CA LEU A 275 -12.11 18.42 -5.81
C LEU A 275 -11.09 17.31 -6.11
N GLU A 276 -10.14 17.02 -5.23
CA GLU A 276 -8.97 16.19 -5.57
C GLU A 276 -9.36 14.75 -5.95
N MET A 277 -10.21 14.11 -5.15
CA MET A 277 -10.74 12.78 -5.47
C MET A 277 -11.74 12.84 -6.63
N ARG A 278 -12.62 13.86 -6.67
CA ARG A 278 -13.59 14.05 -7.77
C ARG A 278 -12.89 14.16 -9.13
N LYS A 279 -11.79 14.92 -9.20
CA LYS A 279 -10.94 15.05 -10.40
C LYS A 279 -10.33 13.72 -10.82
N ALA A 280 -9.84 12.91 -9.87
CA ALA A 280 -9.30 11.58 -10.20
C ALA A 280 -10.37 10.64 -10.78
N ILE A 281 -11.59 10.71 -10.25
CA ILE A 281 -12.73 9.93 -10.73
C ILE A 281 -13.16 10.38 -12.13
N VAL A 282 -13.33 11.69 -12.33
CA VAL A 282 -13.66 12.28 -13.63
C VAL A 282 -12.60 11.94 -14.68
N GLN A 283 -11.32 12.04 -14.32
CA GLN A 283 -10.22 11.64 -15.19
C GLN A 283 -10.32 10.16 -15.57
N THR A 284 -10.68 9.28 -14.63
CA THR A 284 -10.88 7.84 -14.90
C THR A 284 -12.00 7.60 -15.92
N PHE A 285 -13.15 8.28 -15.77
CA PHE A 285 -14.24 8.22 -16.76
C PHE A 285 -13.82 8.77 -18.13
N TYR A 286 -13.04 9.84 -18.16
CA TYR A 286 -12.54 10.44 -19.39
C TYR A 286 -11.57 9.53 -20.13
N GLU A 287 -10.66 8.86 -19.42
CA GLU A 287 -9.68 7.92 -19.98
C GLU A 287 -10.34 6.61 -20.42
N HIS A 288 -11.49 6.26 -19.82
CA HIS A 288 -12.22 5.02 -20.08
C HIS A 288 -13.66 5.28 -20.52
N ARG A 289 -13.81 6.07 -21.59
CA ARG A 289 -15.14 6.51 -22.10
C ARG A 289 -16.10 5.37 -22.41
N GLN A 290 -15.62 4.17 -22.72
CA GLN A 290 -16.44 2.96 -22.88
C GLN A 290 -17.29 2.62 -21.65
N LEU A 291 -16.96 3.16 -20.47
CA LEU A 291 -17.82 3.05 -19.28
C LEU A 291 -19.18 3.72 -19.51
N LEU A 292 -19.24 4.80 -20.28
CA LEU A 292 -20.47 5.54 -20.57
C LEU A 292 -21.44 4.78 -21.47
N ASP A 293 -21.00 3.69 -22.11
CA ASP A 293 -21.85 2.83 -22.93
C ASP A 293 -22.68 1.86 -22.08
N LYS A 294 -22.25 1.58 -20.83
CA LYS A 294 -22.93 0.67 -19.91
C LYS A 294 -24.16 1.31 -19.29
N ASP A 295 -25.29 0.60 -19.30
CA ASP A 295 -26.56 1.13 -18.77
C ASP A 295 -26.50 1.40 -17.26
N GLU A 296 -25.86 0.52 -16.48
CA GLU A 296 -25.62 0.72 -15.04
C GLU A 296 -24.90 2.06 -14.74
N VAL A 297 -23.94 2.43 -15.59
CA VAL A 297 -23.20 3.70 -15.45
C VAL A 297 -24.06 4.88 -15.85
N LYS A 298 -24.87 4.76 -16.92
CA LYS A 298 -25.79 5.82 -17.34
C LYS A 298 -26.84 6.11 -16.27
N ASP A 299 -27.41 5.07 -15.66
CA ASP A 299 -28.38 5.23 -14.58
C ASP A 299 -27.75 5.87 -13.35
N PHE A 300 -26.54 5.44 -12.97
CA PHE A 300 -25.77 6.07 -11.90
C PHE A 300 -25.47 7.56 -12.16
N LEU A 301 -25.12 7.93 -13.40
CA LEU A 301 -24.85 9.34 -13.75
C LEU A 301 -26.12 10.20 -13.77
N ARG A 302 -27.29 9.61 -14.03
CA ARG A 302 -28.58 10.32 -13.88
C ARG A 302 -28.89 10.61 -12.41
N GLU A 303 -28.54 9.71 -11.49
CA GLU A 303 -28.65 9.96 -10.05
C GLU A 303 -27.63 11.01 -9.59
N MET A 304 -26.38 10.86 -10.02
CA MET A 304 -25.26 11.72 -9.63
C MET A 304 -25.03 12.86 -10.64
N HIS A 305 -25.98 13.80 -10.69
CA HIS A 305 -25.96 14.93 -11.61
C HIS A 305 -24.69 15.79 -11.53
N GLU A 306 -24.10 16.01 -10.33
CA GLU A 306 -22.84 16.74 -10.19
C GLU A 306 -21.68 16.02 -10.90
N LEU A 307 -21.58 14.68 -10.79
CA LEU A 307 -20.56 13.91 -11.49
C LEU A 307 -20.76 13.96 -13.00
N ALA A 308 -22.01 13.83 -13.47
CA ALA A 308 -22.32 13.93 -14.89
C ALA A 308 -21.91 15.31 -15.45
N PHE A 309 -22.19 16.38 -14.71
CA PHE A 309 -21.78 17.74 -15.04
C PHE A 309 -20.26 17.89 -15.08
N ASP A 310 -19.54 17.41 -14.07
CA ASP A 310 -18.08 17.50 -14.00
C ASP A 310 -17.41 16.72 -15.13
N ILE A 311 -17.93 15.54 -15.50
CA ILE A 311 -17.46 14.77 -16.66
C ILE A 311 -17.67 15.56 -17.96
N LEU A 312 -18.87 16.13 -18.16
CA LEU A 312 -19.19 16.93 -19.36
C LEU A 312 -18.24 18.14 -19.47
N MET A 313 -18.04 18.86 -18.37
CA MET A 313 -17.16 20.02 -18.33
C MET A 313 -15.70 19.65 -18.60
N TYR A 314 -15.24 18.51 -18.06
CA TYR A 314 -13.91 17.99 -18.32
C TYR A 314 -13.72 17.55 -19.79
N ILE A 315 -14.74 16.97 -20.42
CA ILE A 315 -14.71 16.60 -21.85
C ILE A 315 -14.64 17.85 -22.74
N ASN A 316 -15.35 18.91 -22.38
CA ASN A 316 -15.37 20.16 -23.14
C ASN A 316 -14.06 20.95 -23.01
N ASN A 317 -13.39 20.87 -21.85
CA ASN A 317 -12.12 21.53 -21.59
C ASN A 317 -11.10 20.53 -21.04
N PRO A 318 -10.65 19.54 -21.84
CA PRO A 318 -9.69 18.57 -21.35
C PRO A 318 -8.40 19.34 -20.99
N PRO A 319 -7.84 19.13 -19.77
CA PRO A 319 -6.60 19.78 -19.42
C PRO A 319 -5.55 19.43 -20.47
N SER A 320 -4.84 20.45 -20.95
CA SER A 320 -3.73 20.28 -21.90
C SER A 320 -2.87 19.13 -21.40
N SER A 321 -2.76 18.08 -22.22
CA SER A 321 -2.08 16.85 -21.84
C SER A 321 -0.77 17.19 -21.14
N LEU A 322 -0.56 16.66 -19.92
CA LEU A 322 0.78 16.65 -19.35
C LEU A 322 1.66 15.95 -20.38
N GLY A 323 2.49 16.74 -21.05
CA GLY A 323 3.29 16.32 -22.19
C GLY A 323 4.26 15.23 -21.78
N PHE A 324 3.84 13.97 -21.89
CA PHE A 324 4.77 12.91 -22.24
C PHE A 324 5.09 13.10 -23.72
N THR A 325 6.15 13.87 -23.96
CA THR A 325 6.74 14.03 -25.28
C THR A 325 6.99 12.65 -25.87
N LYS A 326 6.21 12.28 -26.89
CA LYS A 326 6.63 11.25 -27.83
C LYS A 326 7.95 11.75 -28.42
N SER A 327 9.08 11.20 -27.98
CA SER A 327 10.35 11.40 -28.66
C SER A 327 10.16 10.98 -30.11
N LYS A 328 10.19 11.95 -31.01
CA LYS A 328 10.31 11.72 -32.44
C LYS A 328 11.57 10.87 -32.65
N SER A 329 11.41 9.69 -33.24
CA SER A 329 12.53 9.03 -33.92
C SER A 329 13.03 9.99 -35.02
N PRO A 330 14.33 10.30 -35.09
CA PRO A 330 14.85 10.96 -36.27
C PRO A 330 14.87 9.94 -37.41
N ALA A 331 14.19 10.28 -38.50
CA ALA A 331 14.44 9.71 -39.81
C ALA A 331 15.90 9.97 -40.18
N GLY A 332 16.52 8.99 -40.86
CA GLY A 332 17.93 8.99 -41.15
C GLY A 332 18.41 10.10 -42.07
N PHE A 333 19.72 10.28 -42.04
CA PHE A 333 20.59 10.27 -43.22
C PHE A 333 21.85 9.49 -42.87
#